data_AF-Q1ZSQ7-F1
#
_entry.id   AF-Q1ZSQ7-F1
#
_cell.length_a   1.000
_cell.length_b   1.000
_cell.length_c   1.000
_cell.angle_alpha   90.00
_cell.angle_beta   90.00
_cell.angle_gamma   90.00
#
_symmetry.space_group_name_H-M   'P 1'
#
loop_
_entity.id
_entity.type
_entity.pdbx_description
1 polymer ?
#
loop_
_entity_poly.entity_id
_entity_poly.type
_entity_poly.pdbx_seq_one_letter_code
_entity_poly.pdbx_strand_id
1 'polypeptide(L)'
;MSKLHISQVESGCERFLKLMQIGDAFEVLTFKKDRGFKVLKQSSTDYVFKQFGYIDQNIISESSTLKKYIKKAIKIEFPRSNIAWIEHFHGVDSIDELSKNQQTQYHLF
;
A
#
# COMPACT_ATOMS: atom_id res chain seq x y z
N MET A 1 -5.23 10.78 -2.17
CA MET A 1 -5.58 9.62 -3.03
C MET A 1 -5.48 9.93 -4.52
N SER A 2 -4.54 9.30 -5.23
CA SER A 2 -4.46 9.31 -6.70
C SER A 2 -5.00 8.00 -7.27
N LYS A 3 -5.70 8.04 -8.42
CA LYS A 3 -6.20 6.85 -9.11
C LYS A 3 -5.20 6.37 -10.16
N LEU A 4 -4.88 5.09 -10.15
CA LEU A 4 -3.97 4.44 -11.10
C LEU A 4 -4.62 3.21 -11.71
N HIS A 5 -4.37 2.97 -13.00
CA HIS A 5 -4.80 1.75 -13.65
C HIS A 5 -4.00 0.57 -13.09
N ILE A 6 -4.62 -0.59 -12.91
CA ILE A 6 -3.99 -1.76 -12.25
C ILE A 6 -2.66 -2.17 -12.90
N SER A 7 -2.56 -2.05 -14.24
CA SER A 7 -1.33 -2.32 -15.00
C SER A 7 -0.18 -1.36 -14.66
N GLN A 8 -0.49 -0.15 -14.21
CA GLN A 8 0.48 0.88 -13.82
C GLN A 8 0.78 0.85 -12.32
N VAL A 9 0.01 0.13 -11.50
CA VAL A 9 0.24 0.01 -10.06
C VAL A 9 1.56 -0.69 -9.77
N GLU A 10 1.88 -1.80 -10.45
CA GLU A 10 3.17 -2.50 -10.25
C GLU A 10 4.34 -1.56 -10.54
N SER A 11 4.33 -0.90 -11.70
CA SER A 11 5.38 0.06 -12.10
C SER A 11 5.43 1.30 -11.20
N GLY A 12 4.27 1.76 -10.73
CA GLY A 12 4.14 2.87 -9.79
C GLY A 12 4.77 2.52 -8.45
N CYS A 13 4.39 1.40 -7.86
CA CYS A 13 4.96 0.90 -6.60
C CYS A 13 6.48 0.73 -6.70
N GLU A 14 7.00 0.19 -7.81
CA GLU A 14 8.45 0.09 -8.02
C GLU A 14 9.14 1.45 -8.03
N ARG A 15 8.53 2.45 -8.68
CA ARG A 15 9.04 3.81 -8.69
C ARG A 15 8.99 4.43 -7.30
N PHE A 16 7.92 4.21 -6.55
CA PHE A 16 7.80 4.67 -5.17
C PHE A 16 8.83 4.04 -4.25
N LEU A 17 9.06 2.72 -4.36
CA LEU A 17 10.08 2.03 -3.58
C LEU A 17 11.49 2.60 -3.80
N LYS A 18 11.82 3.04 -5.02
CA LYS A 18 13.10 3.69 -5.32
C LYS A 18 13.20 5.11 -4.75
N LEU A 19 12.09 5.82 -4.65
CA LEU A 19 12.04 7.21 -4.18
C LEU A 19 11.84 7.33 -2.67
N MET A 20 11.36 6.27 -2.01
CA MET A 20 11.04 6.27 -0.58
C MET A 20 12.27 6.51 0.30
N GLN A 21 12.12 7.49 1.18
CA GLN A 21 13.01 7.73 2.30
C GLN A 21 12.53 6.97 3.54
N ILE A 22 13.40 6.86 4.55
CA ILE A 22 13.03 6.20 5.82
C ILE A 22 11.90 6.99 6.47
N GLY A 23 10.85 6.30 6.92
CA GLY A 23 9.62 6.93 7.43
C GLY A 23 8.62 7.31 6.34
N ASP A 24 8.91 7.09 5.06
CA ASP A 24 7.86 7.14 4.04
C ASP A 24 7.01 5.88 4.10
N ALA A 25 5.74 6.04 3.75
CA ALA A 25 4.81 4.95 3.55
C ALA A 25 3.92 5.21 2.34
N PHE A 26 3.41 4.15 1.74
CA PHE A 26 2.36 4.25 0.75
C PHE A 26 1.34 3.15 0.97
N GLU A 27 0.09 3.41 0.60
CA GLU A 27 -0.95 2.40 0.56
C GLU A 27 -1.58 2.34 -0.81
N VAL A 28 -2.00 1.13 -1.17
CA VAL A 28 -2.68 0.83 -2.41
C VAL A 28 -3.98 0.15 -2.05
N LEU A 29 -5.09 0.76 -2.42
CA LEU A 29 -6.45 0.32 -2.13
C LEU A 29 -7.17 -0.08 -3.43
N THR A 30 -8.11 -1.02 -3.32
CA THR A 30 -9.07 -1.34 -4.38
C THR A 30 -10.01 -0.16 -4.63
N PHE A 31 -10.71 -0.18 -5.77
CA PHE A 31 -11.72 0.83 -6.10
C PHE A 31 -12.73 1.09 -4.97
N LYS A 32 -13.16 0.03 -4.26
CA LYS A 32 -14.09 0.10 -3.12
C LYS A 32 -13.44 0.49 -1.79
N LYS A 33 -12.10 0.60 -1.75
CA LYS A 33 -11.30 0.83 -0.53
C LYS A 33 -11.52 -0.21 0.58
N ASP A 34 -12.06 -1.38 0.21
CA ASP A 34 -12.36 -2.48 1.12
C ASP A 34 -11.16 -3.40 1.34
N ARG A 35 -10.19 -3.35 0.43
CA ARG A 35 -9.04 -4.26 0.36
C ARG A 35 -7.84 -3.54 -0.21
N GLY A 36 -6.64 -4.00 0.09
CA GLY A 36 -5.42 -3.36 -0.35
C GLY A 36 -4.17 -3.84 0.36
N PHE A 37 -3.12 -3.05 0.26
CA PHE A 37 -1.89 -3.25 1.00
C PHE A 37 -1.20 -1.92 1.29
N LYS A 38 -0.42 -1.90 2.37
CA LYS A 38 0.40 -0.78 2.82
C LYS A 38 1.85 -1.21 2.85
N VAL A 39 2.72 -0.27 2.54
CA VAL A 39 4.17 -0.45 2.58
C VAL A 39 4.76 0.72 3.33
N LEU A 40 5.60 0.43 4.32
CA LEU A 40 6.35 1.42 5.07
C LEU A 40 7.83 1.08 5.02
N LYS A 41 8.66 2.10 4.81
CA LYS A 41 10.11 1.94 4.89
C LYS A 41 10.56 2.20 6.32
N GLN A 42 10.80 1.12 7.07
CA GLN A 42 11.17 1.19 8.47
C GLN A 42 12.67 1.42 8.66
N SER A 43 13.48 0.83 7.78
CA SER A 43 14.93 0.96 7.78
C SER A 43 15.48 1.18 6.37
N SER A 44 16.79 1.36 6.25
CA SER A 44 17.47 1.44 4.94
C SER A 44 17.26 0.16 4.11
N THR A 45 17.22 -0.99 4.76
CA THR A 45 17.07 -2.33 4.16
C THR A 45 15.67 -2.92 4.32
N ASP A 46 14.99 -2.60 5.41
CA ASP A 46 13.74 -3.27 5.79
C ASP A 46 12.51 -2.46 5.44
N TYR A 47 11.58 -3.14 4.76
CA TYR A 47 10.26 -2.62 4.42
C TYR A 47 9.21 -3.47 5.10
N VAL A 48 8.25 -2.82 5.73
CA VAL A 48 7.11 -3.48 6.32
C VAL A 48 5.97 -3.44 5.32
N PHE A 49 5.46 -4.61 4.97
CA PHE A 49 4.38 -4.84 4.03
C PHE A 49 3.18 -5.40 4.78
N LYS A 50 2.06 -4.69 4.74
CA LYS A 50 0.81 -5.12 5.36
C LYS A 50 -0.27 -5.17 4.31
N GLN A 51 -0.66 -6.36 3.87
CA GLN A 51 -1.83 -6.57 3.01
C GLN A 51 -3.06 -6.88 3.86
N PHE A 52 -4.22 -6.41 3.42
CA PHE A 52 -5.51 -6.58 4.07
C PHE A 52 -6.61 -6.75 3.03
N GLY A 53 -7.50 -7.72 3.23
CA GLY A 53 -8.58 -7.97 2.28
C GLY A 53 -8.95 -9.45 2.15
N TYR A 54 -8.54 -10.09 1.06
CA TYR A 54 -8.66 -11.55 0.94
C TYR A 54 -7.65 -12.28 1.82
N ILE A 55 -6.43 -11.73 1.92
CA ILE A 55 -5.38 -12.29 2.75
C ILE A 55 -4.82 -11.17 3.61
N ASP A 56 -5.04 -11.27 4.91
CA ASP A 56 -4.37 -10.43 5.90
C ASP A 56 -3.00 -10.99 6.21
N GLN A 57 -1.96 -10.26 5.83
CA GLN A 57 -0.58 -10.66 6.06
C GLN A 57 0.30 -9.45 6.33
N ASN A 58 1.11 -9.54 7.38
CA ASN A 58 2.15 -8.58 7.69
C ASN A 58 3.51 -9.26 7.51
N ILE A 59 4.38 -8.66 6.70
CA ILE A 59 5.70 -9.19 6.34
C ILE A 59 6.70 -8.06 6.42
N ILE A 60 7.82 -8.31 7.09
CA ILE A 60 8.98 -7.42 7.08
C ILE A 60 9.99 -8.04 6.12
N SER A 61 10.34 -7.32 5.07
CA SER A 61 11.18 -7.86 4.00
C SER A 61 11.93 -6.77 3.24
N GLU A 62 13.02 -7.15 2.57
CA GLU A 62 13.80 -6.24 1.74
C GLU A 62 13.08 -5.88 0.42
N SER A 63 13.53 -4.81 -0.24
CA SER A 63 12.95 -4.33 -1.51
C SER A 63 12.80 -5.42 -2.59
N SER A 64 13.74 -6.36 -2.65
CA SER A 64 13.79 -7.43 -3.66
C SER A 64 12.66 -8.46 -3.49
N THR A 65 12.35 -8.84 -2.26
CA THR A 65 11.28 -9.79 -1.91
C THR A 65 9.93 -9.09 -1.86
N LEU A 66 9.90 -7.83 -1.41
CA LEU A 66 8.72 -6.97 -1.38
C LEU A 66 8.06 -6.84 -2.76
N LYS A 67 8.85 -6.68 -3.83
CA LYS A 67 8.34 -6.62 -5.21
C LYS A 67 7.54 -7.88 -5.58
N LYS A 68 7.97 -9.06 -5.13
CA LYS A 68 7.23 -10.32 -5.35
C LYS A 68 5.92 -10.34 -4.57
N TYR A 69 5.93 -9.84 -3.33
CA TYR A 69 4.72 -9.73 -2.51
C TYR A 69 3.71 -8.74 -3.10
N ILE A 70 4.16 -7.58 -3.57
CA ILE A 70 3.29 -6.60 -4.25
C ILE A 70 2.64 -7.22 -5.48
N LYS A 71 3.41 -7.91 -6.33
CA LYS A 71 2.86 -8.58 -7.53
C LYS A 71 1.83 -9.64 -7.15
N LYS A 72 2.09 -10.42 -6.09
CA LYS A 72 1.18 -11.45 -5.59
C LYS A 72 -0.09 -10.83 -5.00
N ALA A 73 0.05 -9.77 -4.20
CA ALA A 73 -1.06 -9.03 -3.61
C ALA A 73 -1.94 -8.39 -4.68
N ILE A 74 -1.35 -7.78 -5.72
CA ILE A 74 -2.12 -7.24 -6.86
C ILE A 74 -2.94 -8.35 -7.52
N LYS A 75 -2.34 -9.52 -7.77
CA LYS A 75 -3.05 -10.65 -8.43
C LYS A 75 -4.18 -11.23 -7.56
N ILE A 76 -4.01 -11.26 -6.24
CA ILE A 76 -4.97 -11.86 -5.30
C ILE A 76 -6.07 -10.86 -4.93
N GLU A 77 -5.72 -9.62 -4.61
CA GLU A 77 -6.64 -8.58 -4.13
C GLU A 77 -7.37 -7.86 -5.27
N PHE A 78 -6.80 -7.83 -6.48
CA PHE A 78 -7.34 -7.10 -7.63
C PHE A 78 -7.64 -8.00 -8.85
N PRO A 79 -8.36 -9.14 -8.71
CA PRO A 79 -8.60 -10.04 -9.83
C PRO A 79 -9.53 -9.47 -10.92
N ARG A 80 -10.34 -8.45 -10.60
CA ARG A 80 -11.26 -7.78 -11.56
C ARG A 80 -11.26 -6.24 -11.47
N SER A 81 -10.35 -5.67 -10.69
CA SER A 81 -10.30 -4.22 -10.48
C SER A 81 -9.44 -3.58 -11.57
N ASN A 82 -10.02 -2.70 -12.38
CA ASN A 82 -9.26 -1.94 -13.38
C ASN A 82 -8.49 -0.76 -12.76
N ILE A 83 -8.92 -0.29 -11.60
CA ILE A 83 -8.40 0.93 -10.95
C ILE A 83 -8.04 0.61 -9.50
N ALA A 84 -6.88 1.09 -9.07
CA ALA A 84 -6.46 1.14 -7.68
C ALA A 84 -6.27 2.59 -7.24
N TRP A 85 -6.48 2.85 -5.96
CA TRP A 85 -6.16 4.11 -5.32
C TRP A 85 -4.81 3.99 -4.65
N ILE A 86 -3.95 4.99 -4.82
CA ILE A 86 -2.66 5.05 -4.14
C ILE A 86 -2.63 6.31 -3.27
N GLU A 87 -2.18 6.15 -2.03
CA GLU A 87 -1.79 7.26 -1.16
C GLU A 87 -0.36 7.14 -0.74
N HIS A 88 0.26 8.30 -0.55
CA HIS A 88 1.60 8.45 -0.01
C HIS A 88 1.50 9.18 1.30
N PHE A 89 2.30 8.75 2.25
CA PHE A 89 2.42 9.32 3.56
C PHE A 89 3.90 9.51 3.84
N HIS A 90 4.21 10.65 4.45
CA HIS A 90 5.57 11.04 4.81
C HIS A 90 5.65 11.16 6.33
N GLY A 91 6.77 10.71 6.92
CA GLY A 91 7.00 10.82 8.36
C GLY A 91 6.10 9.91 9.20
N VAL A 92 5.92 8.66 8.77
CA VAL A 92 5.18 7.64 9.50
C VAL A 92 6.15 6.80 10.34
N ASP A 93 6.01 6.85 11.66
CA ASP A 93 6.79 6.03 12.60
C ASP A 93 6.21 4.61 12.75
N SER A 94 4.90 4.43 12.52
CA SER A 94 4.24 3.13 12.69
C SER A 94 3.12 2.86 11.69
N ILE A 95 3.10 1.65 11.11
CA ILE A 95 2.08 1.23 10.13
C ILE A 95 0.65 1.26 10.67
N ASP A 96 0.49 1.17 11.98
CA ASP A 96 -0.83 1.15 12.61
C ASP A 96 -1.49 2.54 12.64
N GLU A 97 -0.69 3.61 12.65
CA GLU A 97 -1.18 5.00 12.60
C GLU A 97 -1.77 5.37 11.24
N LEU A 98 -1.31 4.74 10.17
CA LEU A 98 -1.89 4.86 8.82
C LEU A 98 -3.34 4.38 8.74
N SER A 99 -3.80 3.55 9.67
CA SER A 99 -5.20 3.09 9.69
C SER A 99 -6.16 4.13 10.29
N LYS A 100 -5.67 5.02 11.17
CA LYS A 100 -6.52 5.95 11.94
C LYS A 100 -6.93 7.21 11.18
N ASN A 101 -6.27 7.54 10.07
CA ASN A 101 -6.65 8.71 9.26
C ASN A 101 -7.86 8.47 8.35
N GLN A 102 -8.45 7.27 8.37
CA GLN A 102 -9.85 7.11 8.00
C GLN A 102 -10.73 7.61 9.16
N GLN A 103 -10.63 8.90 9.51
CA GLN A 103 -11.76 9.56 10.16
C GLN A 103 -12.89 9.56 9.14
N THR A 104 -13.76 8.58 9.28
CA THR A 104 -15.09 8.50 8.71
C THR A 104 -15.81 9.80 9.05
N GLN A 105 -15.69 10.82 8.21
CA GLN A 105 -16.67 11.90 8.20
C GLN A 105 -17.95 11.32 7.60
N TYR A 106 -18.75 10.70 8.46
CA TYR A 106 -20.18 10.66 8.25
C TYR A 106 -20.66 12.12 8.28
N HIS A 107 -20.77 12.74 7.12
CA HIS A 107 -21.63 13.90 6.98
C HIS A 107 -23.06 13.37 6.94
N LEU A 108 -23.73 13.49 8.08
CA LEU A 108 -25.11 13.08 8.30
C LEU A 108 -26.01 14.31 8.20
N PHE A 109 -25.89 15.10 7.12
CA PHE A 109 -26.78 16.20 6.78
C PHE A 109 -26.84 16.36 5.25
#